data_AF-A0A659QYG3-F1
#
_entry.id   AF-A0A659QYG3-F1
#
_cell.length_a   1.000
_cell.length_b   1.000
_cell.length_c   1.000
_cell.angle_alpha   90.00
_cell.angle_beta   90.00
_cell.angle_gamma   90.00
#
_symmetry.space_group_name_H-M   'P 1'
#
loop_
_entity.id
_entity.type
_entity.pdbx_description
1 polymer ?
#
loop_
_entity_poly.entity_id
_entity_poly.type
_entity_poly.pdbx_seq_one_letter_code
_entity_poly.pdbx_strand_id
1 'polypeptide(L)'
;MNLHEYQAKQLFARYGLPAPVGYACTTPREAEEAASKIGAGPWVVKCQVHAGGRGKAGGVKVVKSKEEIRAFAENWLGKRLVTYQT
;
A
#
# COMPACT_ATOMS: atom_id res chain seq x y z
N MET A 1 20.97 -0.34 4.86
CA MET A 1 19.67 -0.22 5.57
C MET A 1 18.66 0.33 4.58
N ASN A 2 17.45 -0.25 4.51
CA ASN A 2 16.39 0.19 3.58
C ASN A 2 15.21 0.77 4.37
N LEU A 3 14.41 1.60 3.72
CA LEU A 3 13.11 2.08 4.20
C LEU A 3 11.97 1.49 3.37
N HIS A 4 10.81 1.30 3.97
CA HIS A 4 9.58 1.03 3.22
C HIS A 4 9.13 2.27 2.43
N GLU A 5 8.33 2.07 1.37
CA GLU A 5 7.78 3.15 0.54
C GLU A 5 7.02 4.18 1.38
N TYR A 6 6.19 3.73 2.34
CA TYR A 6 5.43 4.65 3.19
C TYR A 6 6.33 5.51 4.11
N GLN A 7 7.45 4.96 4.60
CA GLN A 7 8.39 5.69 5.45
C GLN A 7 9.12 6.77 4.66
N ALA A 8 9.54 6.46 3.42
CA ALA A 8 10.13 7.44 2.52
C ALA A 8 9.14 8.57 2.19
N LYS A 9 7.86 8.25 1.95
CA LYS A 9 6.81 9.26 1.73
C LYS A 9 6.53 10.13 2.96
N GLN A 10 6.57 9.56 4.16
CA GLN A 10 6.50 10.34 5.40
C GLN A 10 7.69 11.30 5.54
N LEU A 11 8.90 10.86 5.14
CA LEU A 11 10.06 11.74 5.09
C LEU A 11 9.87 12.86 4.06
N PHE A 12 9.39 12.57 2.86
CA PHE A 12 9.08 13.59 1.85
C PHE A 12 8.08 14.63 2.37
N ALA A 13 6.98 14.18 2.99
CA ALA A 13 5.97 15.08 3.56
C ALA A 13 6.56 16.01 4.64
N ARG A 14 7.47 15.51 5.51
CA ARG A 14 8.16 16.33 6.52
C ARG A 14 9.00 17.47 5.92
N TYR A 15 9.45 17.31 4.68
CA TYR A 15 10.25 18.31 3.97
C TYR A 15 9.44 19.08 2.91
N GLY A 16 8.11 18.99 2.94
CA GLY A 16 7.24 19.70 2.00
C GLY A 16 7.33 19.19 0.56
N LEU A 17 7.89 18.00 0.33
CA LEU A 17 7.93 17.38 -1.00
C LEU A 17 6.61 16.68 -1.29
N PRO A 18 6.05 16.84 -2.52
CA PRO A 18 4.74 16.28 -2.85
C PRO A 18 4.79 14.75 -2.88
N ALA A 19 3.79 14.13 -2.25
CA ALA A 19 3.53 12.70 -2.33
C ALA A 19 2.01 12.44 -2.34
N PRO A 20 1.54 11.36 -2.97
CA PRO A 20 0.12 10.99 -2.89
C PRO A 20 -0.30 10.75 -1.44
N VAL A 21 -1.49 11.24 -1.08
CA VAL A 21 -2.12 10.96 0.22
C VAL A 21 -2.32 9.45 0.36
N GLY A 22 -1.93 8.90 1.50
CA GLY A 22 -2.07 7.48 1.77
C GLY A 22 -1.75 7.13 3.21
N TYR A 23 -2.17 5.94 3.63
CA TYR A 23 -2.05 5.45 5.00
C TYR A 23 -1.41 4.07 5.00
N ALA A 24 -0.43 3.85 5.89
CA ALA A 24 0.07 2.52 6.18
C ALA A 24 -0.94 1.82 7.09
N CYS A 25 -1.36 0.61 6.70
CA CYS A 25 -2.41 -0.15 7.37
C CYS A 25 -1.85 -1.52 7.76
N THR A 26 -2.19 -2.00 8.95
CA THR A 26 -1.73 -3.27 9.52
C THR A 26 -2.85 -4.31 9.65
N THR A 27 -4.10 -3.90 9.44
CA THR A 27 -5.27 -4.78 9.40
C THR A 27 -6.13 -4.51 8.15
N PRO A 28 -6.93 -5.49 7.69
CA PRO A 28 -7.87 -5.26 6.58
C PRO A 28 -8.89 -4.15 6.86
N ARG A 29 -9.32 -4.04 8.13
CA ARG A 29 -10.23 -2.99 8.59
C ARG A 29 -9.61 -1.60 8.46
N GLU A 30 -8.35 -1.42 8.89
CA GLU A 30 -7.64 -0.15 8.69
C GLU A 30 -7.53 0.21 7.20
N ALA A 31 -7.30 -0.78 6.34
CA ALA A 31 -7.17 -0.59 4.91
C ALA A 31 -8.48 -0.10 4.27
N GLU A 32 -9.62 -0.73 4.56
CA GLU A 32 -10.92 -0.29 4.03
C GLU A 32 -11.34 1.09 4.58
N GLU A 33 -11.05 1.37 5.86
CA GLU A 33 -11.34 2.67 6.48
C GLU A 33 -10.46 3.79 5.90
N ALA A 34 -9.23 3.48 5.48
CA ALA A 34 -8.33 4.45 4.84
C ALA A 34 -8.88 5.01 3.53
N ALA A 35 -9.69 4.24 2.79
CA ALA A 35 -10.34 4.70 1.57
C ALA A 35 -11.18 5.96 1.80
N SER A 36 -11.98 5.96 2.88
CA SER A 36 -12.80 7.12 3.27
C SER A 36 -11.96 8.33 3.69
N LYS A 37 -10.77 8.11 4.26
CA LYS A 37 -9.85 9.18 4.65
C LYS A 37 -9.12 9.80 3.45
N ILE A 38 -8.94 9.03 2.37
CA ILE A 38 -8.31 9.51 1.13
C ILE A 38 -9.32 10.27 0.26
N GLY A 39 -10.57 9.80 0.22
CA GLY A 39 -11.63 10.38 -0.62
C GLY A 39 -12.11 9.42 -1.70
N ALA A 40 -12.76 9.95 -2.74
CA ALA A 40 -13.32 9.15 -3.83
C ALA A 40 -12.22 8.38 -4.58
N GLY A 41 -12.54 7.13 -4.96
CA GLY A 41 -11.62 6.25 -5.68
C GLY A 41 -11.45 6.63 -7.17
N PRO A 42 -10.67 5.84 -7.92
CA PRO A 42 -10.06 4.57 -7.49
C PRO A 42 -8.87 4.76 -6.55
N TRP A 43 -8.54 3.72 -5.78
CA TRP A 43 -7.41 3.71 -4.84
C TRP A 43 -6.31 2.76 -5.31
N VAL A 44 -5.09 2.98 -4.81
CA VAL A 44 -3.95 2.10 -5.08
C VAL A 44 -3.54 1.39 -3.79
N VAL A 45 -3.64 0.07 -3.78
CA VAL A 45 -3.20 -0.79 -2.68
C VAL A 45 -1.83 -1.38 -2.99
N LYS A 46 -0.90 -1.35 -2.03
CA LYS A 46 0.49 -1.75 -2.23
C LYS A 46 1.06 -2.48 -1.03
N CYS A 47 1.54 -3.71 -1.22
CA CYS A 47 2.32 -4.42 -0.22
C CYS A 47 3.60 -3.65 0.11
N GLN A 48 3.94 -3.57 1.39
CA GLN A 48 5.14 -2.92 1.89
C GLN A 48 6.23 -3.96 2.13
N VAL A 49 7.12 -4.13 1.15
CA VAL A 49 8.35 -4.93 1.25
C VAL A 49 9.52 -4.09 0.72
N HIS A 50 10.75 -4.41 1.12
CA HIS A 50 11.94 -3.69 0.64
C HIS A 50 12.29 -4.01 -0.81
N ALA A 51 11.93 -5.19 -1.30
CA ALA A 51 12.18 -5.60 -2.68
C ALA A 51 11.31 -4.80 -3.67
N GLY A 52 11.85 -4.57 -4.86
CA GLY A 52 11.10 -4.07 -6.01
C GLY A 52 10.28 -5.19 -6.68
N GLY A 53 9.81 -4.96 -7.90
CA GLY A 53 9.06 -5.97 -8.68
C GLY A 53 7.66 -6.34 -8.16
N ARG A 54 7.17 -5.67 -7.11
CA ARG A 54 5.86 -5.91 -6.47
C ARG A 54 4.68 -5.89 -7.44
N GLY A 55 4.70 -5.02 -8.44
CA GLY A 55 3.60 -4.92 -9.43
C GLY A 55 3.43 -6.19 -10.25
N LYS A 56 4.53 -6.77 -10.74
CA LYS A 56 4.51 -8.05 -11.48
C LYS A 56 4.09 -9.22 -10.60
N ALA A 57 4.38 -9.15 -9.30
CA ALA A 57 3.99 -10.16 -8.32
C ALA A 57 2.56 -9.99 -7.76
N GLY A 58 1.78 -9.04 -8.27
CA GLY A 58 0.40 -8.78 -7.81
C GLY A 58 0.31 -8.06 -6.45
N GLY A 59 1.44 -7.58 -5.92
CA GLY A 59 1.52 -6.80 -4.68
C GLY A 59 1.24 -5.31 -4.86
N VAL A 60 0.79 -4.88 -6.05
CA VAL A 60 0.29 -3.53 -6.34
C VAL A 60 -0.96 -3.67 -7.21
N LYS A 61 -2.08 -3.07 -6.80
CA LYS A 61 -3.32 -3.04 -7.60
C LYS A 61 -4.01 -1.68 -7.50
N VAL A 62 -4.71 -1.31 -8.57
CA VAL A 62 -5.71 -0.25 -8.56
C VAL A 62 -7.06 -0.91 -8.30
N VAL A 63 -7.81 -0.40 -7.33
CA VAL A 63 -9.07 -0.96 -6.84
C VAL A 63 -10.14 0.12 -6.80
N LYS A 64 -11.40 -0.29 -6.98
CA LYS A 64 -12.54 0.62 -7.19
C LYS A 64 -13.53 0.61 -6.03
N SER A 65 -13.40 -0.32 -5.08
CA SER A 65 -14.32 -0.45 -3.95
C SER A 65 -13.57 -0.75 -2.64
N LYS A 66 -14.24 -0.52 -1.50
CA LYS A 66 -13.68 -0.83 -0.17
C LYS A 66 -13.53 -2.34 0.04
N GLU A 67 -14.42 -3.12 -0.55
CA GLU A 67 -14.42 -4.58 -0.50
C GLU A 67 -13.18 -5.12 -1.23
N GLU A 68 -12.82 -4.55 -2.39
CA GLU A 68 -11.58 -4.90 -3.09
C GLU A 68 -10.32 -4.54 -2.27
N ILE A 69 -10.34 -3.43 -1.54
CA ILE A 69 -9.25 -3.03 -0.62
C ILE A 69 -9.11 -4.05 0.51
N ARG A 70 -10.23 -4.39 1.16
CA ARG A 70 -10.27 -5.37 2.25
C ARG A 70 -9.77 -6.73 1.78
N ALA A 71 -10.29 -7.23 0.65
CA ALA A 71 -9.89 -8.52 0.07
C ALA A 71 -8.39 -8.54 -0.30
N PHE A 72 -7.85 -7.42 -0.81
CA PHE A 72 -6.42 -7.31 -1.08
C PHE A 72 -5.59 -7.39 0.22
N ALA A 73 -6.02 -6.69 1.26
CA ALA A 73 -5.34 -6.69 2.56
C ALA A 73 -5.39 -8.07 3.22
N GLU A 74 -6.56 -8.72 3.25
CA GLU A 74 -6.73 -10.10 3.74
C GLU A 74 -5.86 -11.10 2.97
N ASN A 75 -5.72 -10.90 1.66
CA ASN A 75 -4.89 -11.78 0.85
C ASN A 75 -3.38 -11.63 1.16
N TRP A 76 -2.89 -10.45 1.55
CA TRP A 76 -1.45 -10.20 1.61
C TRP A 76 -0.87 -10.02 3.00
N LEU A 77 -1.63 -9.51 3.97
CA LEU A 77 -1.15 -9.35 5.34
C LEU A 77 -0.80 -10.72 5.92
N GLY A 78 0.40 -10.83 6.49
CA GLY A 78 0.94 -12.10 7.03
C GLY A 78 1.51 -13.07 5.98
N LYS A 79 1.42 -12.77 4.67
CA LYS A 79 2.01 -13.63 3.62
C LYS A 79 3.35 -13.09 3.13
N ARG A 80 4.20 -14.00 2.64
CA ARG A 80 5.45 -13.65 1.96
C ARG A 80 5.19 -13.31 0.50
N LEU A 81 5.45 -12.06 0.12
CA LEU A 81 5.43 -11.64 -1.29
C LEU A 81 6.76 -11.99 -1.95
N VAL A 82 6.74 -13.01 -2.80
CA VAL A 82 7.88 -13.39 -3.65
C VAL A 82 7.83 -12.55 -4.92
N THR A 83 8.95 -11.96 -5.29
CA THR A 83 9.09 -11.09 -6.47
C THR A 83 10.17 -11.66 -7.37
N TYR A 84 10.30 -11.22 -8.61
CA TYR A 84 11.43 -11.70 -9.43
C TYR A 84 12.81 -11.28 -8.88
N GLN A 85 12.85 -10.39 -7.88
CA GLN A 85 14.07 -9.92 -7.21
C GLN A 85 14.37 -10.67 -5.91
N THR A 86 13.52 -11.62 -5.47
CA THR A 86 13.60 -12.29 -4.15
C THR A 86 12.96 -13.66 -4.15
#